data_AF-A0A562J3H9-F1
#
_entry.id   AF-A0A562J3H9-F1
#
_cell.length_a   1.000
_cell.length_b   1.000
_cell.length_c   1.000
_cell.angle_alpha   90.00
_cell.angle_beta   90.00
_cell.angle_gamma   90.00
#
_symmetry.space_group_name_H-M   'P 1'
#
loop_
_entity.id
_entity.type
_entity.pdbx_description
1 polymer ?
#
loop_
_entity_poly.entity_id
_entity_poly.type
_entity_poly.pdbx_seq_one_letter_code
_entity_poly.pdbx_strand_id
1 'polypeptide(L)'
;MHTVVYVEIALYLIAMLAIGIYFSKKDLSHNDYFLGGNKLPGWALAFSERATGESAYMFLGAIGFIYAAGLLGIWILSGMFLGVMASWLFLSKRFMTEQQKYKVNSLTDYIAVKFPKHADMIRWLASSVLVLFFVCYLAAQSSGIGKTIYSFSDFNITWGTIIIAVIIIAYSCMGGFMSVVWTDTIQSFLMLVSFIIVPIAAFMEIKNQGLSISTELANMGNGADSWVGGLNGIALGAMLFTNLSWFFGWLGGQPQLSSRFMAIATEKERIT
;
A
#
# COMPACT_ATOMS: atom_id res chain seq x y z
N MET A 1 -6.14 -16.49 -24.65
CA MET A 1 -6.22 -15.59 -23.48
C MET A 1 -4.86 -15.48 -22.80
N HIS A 2 -4.32 -16.56 -22.21
CA HIS A 2 -3.05 -16.54 -21.45
C HIS A 2 -1.86 -15.85 -22.14
N THR A 3 -1.66 -16.03 -23.46
CA THR A 3 -0.56 -15.36 -24.19
C THR A 3 -0.60 -13.83 -24.09
N VAL A 4 -1.80 -13.22 -24.09
CA VAL A 4 -1.96 -11.77 -23.95
C VAL A 4 -1.54 -11.34 -22.54
N VAL A 5 -2.04 -12.02 -21.51
CA VAL A 5 -1.69 -11.78 -20.10
C VAL A 5 -0.18 -11.90 -19.86
N TYR A 6 0.48 -12.92 -20.43
CA TYR A 6 1.94 -13.07 -20.29
C TYR A 6 2.71 -11.92 -20.97
N VAL A 7 2.25 -11.44 -22.13
CA VAL A 7 2.87 -10.30 -22.83
C VAL A 7 2.66 -9.01 -22.04
N GLU A 8 1.46 -8.77 -21.49
CA GLU A 8 1.17 -7.62 -20.63
C GLU A 8 2.04 -7.60 -19.38
N ILE A 9 2.14 -8.73 -18.67
CA ILE A 9 3.02 -8.89 -17.49
C ILE A 9 4.49 -8.67 -17.88
N ALA A 10 4.96 -9.24 -19.00
CA ALA A 10 6.34 -9.07 -19.45
C ALA A 10 6.67 -7.60 -19.79
N LEU A 11 5.79 -6.92 -20.54
CA LEU A 11 5.94 -5.50 -20.87
C LEU A 11 5.95 -4.62 -19.62
N TYR A 12 5.06 -4.88 -18.66
CA TYR A 12 5.01 -4.19 -17.38
C TYR A 12 6.32 -4.39 -16.58
N LEU A 13 6.79 -5.62 -16.43
CA LEU A 13 8.03 -5.92 -15.70
C LEU A 13 9.27 -5.31 -16.38
N ILE A 14 9.33 -5.32 -17.72
CA ILE A 14 10.38 -4.65 -18.49
C ILE A 14 10.35 -3.14 -18.26
N ALA A 15 9.18 -2.51 -18.23
CA ALA A 15 9.05 -1.08 -17.95
C ALA A 15 9.54 -0.72 -16.53
N MET A 16 9.20 -1.52 -15.51
CA MET A 16 9.68 -1.31 -14.14
C MET A 16 11.20 -1.51 -14.03
N LEU A 17 11.75 -2.56 -14.67
CA LEU A 17 13.20 -2.79 -14.75
C LEU A 17 13.94 -1.65 -15.44
N ALA A 18 13.40 -1.11 -16.53
CA ALA A 18 13.99 0.01 -17.26
C ALA A 18 14.10 1.28 -16.39
N ILE A 19 13.11 1.54 -15.52
CA ILE A 19 13.15 2.64 -14.55
C ILE A 19 14.24 2.39 -13.50
N GLY A 20 14.31 1.18 -12.94
CA GLY A 20 15.38 0.78 -12.01
C GLY A 20 16.77 0.99 -12.59
N ILE A 21 17.00 0.52 -13.81
CA ILE A 21 18.28 0.66 -14.55
C ILE A 21 18.57 2.14 -14.89
N TYR A 22 17.55 2.96 -15.16
CA TYR A 22 17.74 4.38 -15.43
C TYR A 22 18.21 5.16 -14.20
N PHE A 23 17.64 4.86 -13.02
CA PHE A 23 18.08 5.50 -11.77
C PHE A 23 19.39 4.90 -11.22
N SER A 24 19.68 3.61 -11.47
CA SER A 24 20.94 2.97 -11.05
C SER A 24 22.19 3.51 -11.76
N LYS A 25 22.02 4.24 -12.87
CA LYS A 25 23.10 4.89 -13.63
C LYS A 25 23.41 6.31 -13.14
N LYS A 26 22.76 6.77 -12.06
CA LYS A 26 23.00 8.10 -11.47
C LYS A 26 23.90 7.95 -10.25
N ASP A 27 24.77 8.93 -10.02
CA ASP A 27 25.55 9.03 -8.79
C ASP A 27 24.61 9.40 -7.62
N LEU A 28 24.22 8.39 -6.83
CA LEU A 28 23.35 8.55 -5.67
C LEU A 28 24.19 8.74 -4.40
N SER A 29 24.00 9.86 -3.69
CA SER A 29 24.48 9.97 -2.32
C SER A 29 23.68 9.04 -1.40
N HIS A 30 24.18 8.80 -0.18
CA HIS A 30 23.45 8.01 0.83
C HIS A 30 22.02 8.55 1.09
N ASN A 31 21.82 9.87 1.10
CA ASN A 31 20.48 10.47 1.26
C ASN A 31 19.62 10.34 -0.01
N ASP A 32 20.22 10.32 -1.20
CA ASP A 32 19.50 10.03 -2.45
C ASP A 32 19.02 8.58 -2.50
N TYR A 33 19.83 7.63 -2.02
CA TYR A 33 19.49 6.22 -2.01
C TYR A 33 18.34 5.89 -1.03
N PHE A 34 18.33 6.49 0.17
CA PHE A 34 17.33 6.17 1.21
C PHE A 34 16.09 7.08 1.24
N LEU A 35 16.17 8.34 0.82
CA LEU A 35 15.05 9.30 0.83
C LEU A 35 14.89 10.08 -0.48
N GLY A 36 15.62 9.75 -1.55
CA GLY A 36 15.53 10.49 -2.82
C GLY A 36 16.05 11.93 -2.75
N GLY A 37 16.82 12.27 -1.71
CA GLY A 37 17.56 13.52 -1.62
C GLY A 37 16.70 14.79 -1.61
N ASN A 38 15.41 14.68 -1.27
CA ASN A 38 14.42 15.76 -1.37
C ASN A 38 14.32 16.35 -2.80
N LYS A 39 14.46 15.50 -3.83
CA LYS A 39 14.36 15.86 -5.27
C LYS A 39 13.08 15.34 -5.93
N LEU A 40 12.19 14.69 -5.16
CA LEU A 40 10.98 14.05 -5.65
C LEU A 40 9.78 14.97 -5.40
N PRO A 41 8.91 15.20 -6.41
CA PRO A 41 7.77 16.08 -6.26
C PRO A 41 6.71 15.45 -5.34
N GLY A 42 6.02 16.29 -4.57
CA GLY A 42 5.06 15.86 -3.54
C GLY A 42 3.96 14.93 -4.04
N TRP A 43 3.40 15.19 -5.22
CA TRP A 43 2.40 14.32 -5.85
C TRP A 43 2.93 12.90 -6.09
N ALA A 44 4.17 12.72 -6.55
CA ALA A 44 4.77 11.41 -6.77
C ALA A 44 5.05 10.69 -5.44
N LEU A 45 5.44 11.43 -4.39
CA LEU A 45 5.55 10.88 -3.04
C LEU A 45 4.19 10.46 -2.47
N ALA A 46 3.12 11.21 -2.76
CA ALA A 46 1.75 10.86 -2.34
C ALA A 46 1.24 9.59 -3.02
N PHE A 47 1.46 9.49 -4.34
CA PHE A 47 1.12 8.30 -5.14
C PHE A 47 1.97 7.07 -4.76
N SER A 48 3.27 7.27 -4.51
CA SER A 48 4.14 6.19 -4.02
C SER A 48 3.72 5.67 -2.66
N GLU A 49 3.35 6.57 -1.73
CA GLU A 49 2.83 6.15 -0.43
C GLU A 49 1.55 5.33 -0.62
N ARG A 50 0.59 5.79 -1.45
CA ARG A 50 -0.61 5.00 -1.76
C ARG A 50 -0.29 3.62 -2.31
N ALA A 51 0.52 3.50 -3.36
CA ALA A 51 0.87 2.19 -3.92
C ALA A 51 1.66 1.30 -2.94
N THR A 52 2.40 1.88 -1.99
CA THR A 52 3.06 1.11 -0.92
C THR A 52 2.08 0.61 0.15
N GLY A 53 1.09 1.43 0.53
CA GLY A 53 0.06 1.08 1.50
C GLY A 53 -1.02 0.15 0.95
N GLU A 54 -1.42 0.36 -0.31
CA GLU A 54 -2.38 -0.46 -1.06
C GLU A 54 -1.72 -1.74 -1.58
N SER A 55 -1.42 -2.61 -0.61
CA SER A 55 -0.73 -3.88 -0.79
C SER A 55 -1.63 -4.96 -1.41
N ALA A 56 -1.14 -6.20 -1.58
CA ALA A 56 -1.96 -7.32 -2.07
C ALA A 56 -3.14 -7.64 -1.13
N TYR A 57 -3.10 -7.15 0.11
CA TYR A 57 -4.24 -7.11 1.01
C TYR A 57 -5.45 -6.41 0.37
N MET A 58 -5.31 -5.30 -0.34
CA MET A 58 -6.47 -4.56 -0.85
C MET A 58 -7.24 -5.38 -1.90
N PHE A 59 -6.53 -5.98 -2.86
CA PHE A 59 -7.16 -6.72 -3.96
C PHE A 59 -7.63 -8.14 -3.60
N LEU A 60 -6.95 -8.85 -2.69
CA LEU A 60 -7.35 -10.22 -2.31
C LEU A 60 -8.00 -10.28 -0.92
N GLY A 61 -7.45 -9.55 0.05
CA GLY A 61 -7.90 -9.57 1.45
C GLY A 61 -9.15 -8.74 1.70
N ALA A 62 -9.11 -7.44 1.41
CA ALA A 62 -10.22 -6.53 1.65
C ALA A 62 -11.42 -6.85 0.75
N ILE A 63 -11.21 -7.09 -0.55
CA ILE A 63 -12.29 -7.55 -1.46
C ILE A 63 -12.87 -8.89 -0.99
N GLY A 64 -12.02 -9.86 -0.61
CA GLY A 64 -12.50 -11.16 -0.09
C GLY A 64 -13.28 -11.04 1.22
N PHE A 65 -12.87 -10.13 2.11
CA PHE A 65 -13.59 -9.81 3.34
C PHE A 65 -14.94 -9.15 3.06
N ILE A 66 -14.98 -8.11 2.20
CA ILE A 66 -16.21 -7.42 1.82
C ILE A 66 -17.19 -8.38 1.11
N TYR A 67 -16.68 -9.26 0.25
CA TYR A 67 -17.46 -10.31 -0.40
C TYR A 67 -18.10 -11.28 0.61
N ALA A 68 -17.41 -11.60 1.71
CA ALA A 68 -17.93 -12.48 2.76
C ALA A 68 -18.81 -11.76 3.81
N ALA A 69 -18.65 -10.45 3.97
CA ALA A 69 -19.23 -9.68 5.08
C ALA A 69 -20.29 -8.64 4.66
N GLY A 70 -20.48 -8.40 3.36
CA GLY A 70 -21.45 -7.45 2.83
C GLY A 70 -21.13 -5.98 3.15
N LEU A 71 -22.16 -5.14 3.23
CA LEU A 71 -22.01 -3.68 3.38
C LEU A 71 -21.27 -3.26 4.65
N LEU A 72 -21.27 -4.05 5.72
CA LEU A 72 -20.53 -3.75 6.94
C LEU A 72 -19.01 -3.61 6.69
N GLY A 73 -18.48 -4.18 5.61
CA GLY A 73 -17.08 -4.04 5.22
C GLY A 73 -16.66 -2.60 4.89
N ILE A 74 -17.62 -1.71 4.61
CA ILE A 74 -17.35 -0.28 4.39
C ILE A 74 -16.66 0.38 5.58
N TRP A 75 -16.90 -0.07 6.82
CA TRP A 75 -16.31 0.57 8.00
C TRP A 75 -14.80 0.37 8.09
N ILE A 76 -14.27 -0.72 7.53
CA ILE A 76 -12.82 -0.93 7.38
C ILE A 76 -12.27 0.11 6.39
N LEU A 77 -12.90 0.25 5.23
CA LEU A 77 -12.51 1.25 4.21
C LEU A 77 -12.61 2.68 4.75
N SER A 78 -13.65 3.00 5.52
CA SER A 78 -13.79 4.30 6.20
C SER A 78 -12.70 4.52 7.25
N GLY A 79 -12.36 3.50 8.05
CA GLY A 79 -11.24 3.55 8.99
C GLY A 79 -9.91 3.84 8.28
N MET A 80 -9.58 3.06 7.26
CA MET A 80 -8.38 3.24 6.42
C MET A 80 -8.33 4.64 5.80
N PHE A 81 -9.41 5.08 5.14
CA PHE A 81 -9.51 6.39 4.49
C PHE A 81 -9.30 7.54 5.48
N LEU A 82 -9.97 7.51 6.64
CA LEU A 82 -9.78 8.51 7.69
C LEU A 82 -8.36 8.49 8.25
N GLY A 83 -7.75 7.30 8.37
CA GLY A 83 -6.36 7.12 8.84
C GLY A 83 -5.35 7.77 7.88
N VAL A 84 -5.49 7.51 6.58
CA VAL A 84 -4.69 8.17 5.52
C VAL A 84 -4.91 9.69 5.56
N MET A 85 -6.16 10.15 5.57
CA MET A 85 -6.45 11.59 5.56
C MET A 85 -5.82 12.28 6.78
N ALA A 86 -5.94 11.69 7.97
CA ALA A 86 -5.35 12.22 9.19
C ALA A 86 -3.80 12.15 9.18
N SER A 87 -3.18 11.12 8.59
CA SER A 87 -1.72 11.06 8.46
C SER A 87 -1.18 12.19 7.57
N TRP A 88 -1.88 12.52 6.48
CA TRP A 88 -1.53 13.66 5.62
C TRP A 88 -1.76 15.01 6.28
N LEU A 89 -2.86 15.19 7.01
CA LEU A 89 -3.16 16.45 7.67
C LEU A 89 -2.22 16.74 8.86
N PHE A 90 -1.91 15.73 9.68
CA PHE A 90 -1.22 15.94 10.96
C PHE A 90 0.24 15.45 11.01
N LEU A 91 0.59 14.39 10.27
CA LEU A 91 1.92 13.75 10.38
C LEU A 91 2.87 14.14 9.25
N SER A 92 2.39 14.30 8.02
CA SER A 92 3.24 14.63 6.85
C SER A 92 4.16 15.82 7.11
N LYS A 93 3.60 16.95 7.57
CA LYS A 93 4.31 18.19 7.89
C LYS A 93 5.32 18.01 9.00
N ARG A 94 4.95 17.23 10.03
CA ARG A 94 5.81 16.95 11.17
C ARG A 94 7.01 16.11 10.74
N PHE A 95 6.81 15.00 10.04
CA PHE A 95 7.91 14.15 9.58
C PHE A 95 8.83 14.85 8.56
N MET A 96 8.28 15.66 7.65
CA MET A 96 9.06 16.55 6.76
C MET A 96 9.96 17.50 7.57
N THR A 97 9.39 18.24 8.53
CA THR A 97 10.13 19.25 9.32
C THR A 97 11.18 18.60 10.23
N GLU A 98 10.84 17.47 10.84
CA GLU A 98 11.73 16.73 11.73
C GLU A 98 12.87 16.04 10.95
N GLN A 99 12.63 15.54 9.73
CA GLN A 99 13.69 15.06 8.83
C GLN A 99 14.68 16.17 8.52
N GLN A 100 14.20 17.35 8.11
CA GLN A 100 15.07 18.47 7.73
C GLN A 100 15.90 18.98 8.92
N LYS A 101 15.32 18.96 10.13
CA LYS A 101 15.98 19.37 11.37
C LYS A 101 17.06 18.39 11.84
N TYR A 102 16.80 17.09 11.79
CA TYR A 102 17.69 16.07 12.38
C TYR A 102 18.51 15.27 11.36
N LYS A 103 18.26 15.45 10.05
CA LYS A 103 18.94 14.77 8.93
C LYS A 103 18.95 13.24 9.08
N VAL A 104 17.81 12.69 9.50
CA VAL A 104 17.58 11.25 9.72
C VAL A 104 16.94 10.61 8.49
N ASN A 105 17.32 9.37 8.18
CA ASN A 105 16.84 8.66 6.99
C ASN A 105 15.71 7.65 7.28
N SER A 106 15.36 7.46 8.56
CA SER A 106 14.42 6.43 9.00
C SER A 106 13.58 6.92 10.19
N LEU A 107 12.39 6.33 10.37
CA LEU A 107 11.55 6.58 11.55
C LEU A 107 12.20 6.05 12.84
N THR A 108 12.97 4.97 12.77
CA THR A 108 13.69 4.41 13.92
C THR A 108 14.83 5.32 14.38
N ASP A 109 15.61 5.90 13.46
CA ASP A 109 16.61 6.94 13.78
C ASP A 109 15.98 8.22 14.30
N TYR A 110 14.84 8.66 13.73
CA TYR A 110 14.10 9.81 14.23
C TYR A 110 13.75 9.65 15.73
N ILE A 111 13.24 8.47 16.13
CA ILE A 111 12.92 8.19 17.53
C ILE A 111 14.22 8.11 18.36
N ALA A 112 15.26 7.42 17.87
CA ALA A 112 16.53 7.29 18.58
C ALA A 112 17.18 8.66 18.89
N VAL A 113 17.16 9.60 17.94
CA VAL A 113 17.73 10.95 18.10
C VAL A 113 16.95 11.81 19.12
N LYS A 114 15.66 11.52 19.36
CA LYS A 114 14.88 12.17 20.44
C LYS A 114 15.26 11.67 21.83
N PHE A 115 15.87 10.48 21.94
CA PHE A 115 16.22 9.84 23.21
C PHE A 115 17.72 9.45 23.24
N PRO A 116 18.66 10.43 23.23
CA PRO A 116 20.08 10.18 23.00
C PRO A 116 20.72 9.20 24.00
N LYS A 117 20.25 9.18 25.26
CA LYS A 117 20.72 8.22 26.29
C LYS A 117 20.41 6.75 25.99
N HIS A 118 19.45 6.49 25.10
CA HIS A 118 18.95 5.16 24.76
C HIS A 118 18.92 4.93 23.23
N ALA A 119 19.60 5.78 22.46
CA ALA A 119 19.50 5.81 21.00
C ALA A 119 19.79 4.45 20.37
N ASP A 120 20.88 3.78 20.76
CA ASP A 120 21.28 2.51 20.17
C ASP A 120 20.39 1.34 20.62
N MET A 121 19.88 1.38 21.85
CA MET A 121 18.86 0.43 22.33
C MET A 121 17.57 0.57 21.51
N ILE A 122 17.13 1.80 21.24
CA ILE A 122 15.95 2.10 20.41
C ILE A 122 16.17 1.64 18.98
N ARG A 123 17.33 1.93 18.38
CA ARG A 123 17.68 1.45 17.02
C ARG A 123 17.62 -0.05 16.93
N TRP A 124 18.28 -0.77 17.83
CA TRP A 124 18.29 -2.23 17.84
C TRP A 124 16.90 -2.81 18.03
N LEU A 125 16.16 -2.38 19.06
CA LEU A 125 14.85 -2.91 19.38
C LEU A 125 13.83 -2.60 18.27
N ALA A 126 13.74 -1.34 17.83
CA ALA A 126 12.78 -0.94 16.81
C ALA A 126 13.10 -1.56 15.45
N SER A 127 14.38 -1.67 15.06
CA SER A 127 14.75 -2.31 13.78
C SER A 127 14.55 -3.82 13.82
N SER A 128 14.81 -4.50 14.94
CA SER A 128 14.57 -5.94 15.09
C SER A 128 13.07 -6.27 15.02
N VAL A 129 12.25 -5.47 15.72
CA VAL A 129 10.78 -5.55 15.65
C VAL A 129 10.28 -5.29 14.23
N LEU A 130 10.81 -4.25 13.57
CA LEU A 130 10.47 -3.94 12.18
C LEU A 130 10.79 -5.12 11.25
N VAL A 131 12.00 -5.67 11.30
CA VAL A 131 12.41 -6.82 10.48
C VAL A 131 11.48 -8.02 10.71
N LEU A 132 11.18 -8.36 11.97
CA LEU A 132 10.30 -9.48 12.31
C LEU A 132 8.91 -9.34 11.67
N PHE A 133 8.26 -8.17 11.82
CA PHE A 133 6.95 -7.94 11.24
C PHE A 133 6.98 -7.77 9.70
N PHE A 134 8.07 -7.24 9.14
CA PHE A 134 8.24 -7.15 7.68
C PHE A 134 8.39 -8.51 7.01
N VAL A 135 8.98 -9.52 7.67
CA VAL A 135 9.01 -10.89 7.13
C VAL A 135 7.58 -11.42 6.95
N CYS A 136 6.71 -11.25 7.96
CA CYS A 136 5.30 -11.64 7.87
C CYS A 136 4.55 -10.87 6.78
N TYR A 137 4.78 -9.55 6.68
CA TYR A 137 4.21 -8.71 5.63
C TYR A 137 4.64 -9.16 4.22
N LEU A 138 5.94 -9.36 3.98
CA LEU A 138 6.47 -9.82 2.69
C LEU A 138 6.00 -11.24 2.33
N ALA A 139 5.79 -12.12 3.31
CA ALA A 139 5.20 -13.44 3.07
C ALA A 139 3.74 -13.32 2.58
N ALA A 140 2.93 -12.45 3.18
CA ALA A 140 1.57 -12.18 2.72
C ALA A 140 1.54 -11.59 1.30
N GLN A 141 2.43 -10.63 1.01
CA GLN A 141 2.60 -10.07 -0.33
C GLN A 141 3.00 -11.12 -1.38
N SER A 142 3.95 -11.99 -1.03
CA SER A 142 4.45 -13.06 -1.92
C SER A 142 3.37 -14.12 -2.23
N SER A 143 2.51 -14.41 -1.26
CA SER A 143 1.30 -15.24 -1.43
C SER A 143 0.29 -14.58 -2.38
N GLY A 144 0.09 -13.26 -2.26
CA GLY A 144 -0.75 -12.49 -3.17
C GLY A 144 -0.27 -12.57 -4.61
N ILE A 145 1.02 -12.31 -4.86
CA ILE A 145 1.65 -12.41 -6.19
C ILE A 145 1.38 -13.79 -6.82
N GLY A 146 1.68 -14.88 -6.10
CA GLY A 146 1.56 -16.23 -6.64
C GLY A 146 0.12 -16.63 -6.97
N LYS A 147 -0.83 -16.26 -6.11
CA LYS A 147 -2.27 -16.48 -6.35
C LYS A 147 -2.76 -15.71 -7.58
N THR A 148 -2.38 -14.44 -7.72
CA THR A 148 -2.75 -13.60 -8.86
C THR A 148 -2.23 -14.17 -10.18
N ILE A 149 -0.96 -14.62 -10.23
CA ILE A 149 -0.40 -15.27 -11.43
C ILE A 149 -1.21 -16.53 -11.78
N TYR A 150 -1.45 -17.40 -10.81
CA TYR A 150 -2.18 -18.65 -11.01
C TYR A 150 -3.58 -18.40 -11.60
N SER A 151 -4.35 -17.48 -11.03
CA SER A 151 -5.73 -17.18 -11.45
C SER A 151 -5.91 -16.78 -12.92
N PHE A 152 -4.88 -16.26 -13.60
CA PHE A 152 -4.98 -15.84 -15.02
C PHE A 152 -4.20 -16.73 -15.99
N SER A 153 -3.38 -17.65 -15.49
CA SER A 153 -2.35 -18.32 -16.31
C SER A 153 -2.14 -19.81 -16.00
N ASP A 154 -2.74 -20.33 -14.93
CA ASP A 154 -2.54 -21.68 -14.38
C ASP A 154 -1.07 -22.03 -14.10
N PHE A 155 -0.18 -21.03 -14.12
CA PHE A 155 1.24 -21.20 -13.89
C PHE A 155 1.54 -21.53 -12.43
N ASN A 156 2.59 -22.32 -12.20
CA ASN A 156 2.95 -22.78 -10.87
C ASN A 156 3.19 -21.60 -9.90
N ILE A 157 2.37 -21.53 -8.83
CA ILE A 157 2.37 -20.48 -7.81
C ILE A 157 3.79 -20.20 -7.30
N THR A 158 4.54 -21.23 -6.92
CA THR A 158 5.88 -21.11 -6.34
C THR A 158 6.87 -20.47 -7.31
N TRP A 159 6.95 -20.98 -8.54
CA TRP A 159 7.83 -20.42 -9.57
C TRP A 159 7.41 -19.01 -9.99
N GLY A 160 6.11 -18.73 -10.09
CA GLY A 160 5.57 -17.40 -10.40
C GLY A 160 5.98 -16.36 -9.35
N THR A 161 5.77 -16.68 -8.06
CA THR A 161 6.21 -15.84 -6.95
C THR A 161 7.72 -15.61 -6.97
N ILE A 162 8.53 -16.65 -7.18
CA ILE A 162 10.00 -16.52 -7.20
C ILE A 162 10.47 -15.58 -8.33
N ILE A 163 9.97 -15.77 -9.55
CA ILE A 163 10.36 -14.97 -10.72
C ILE A 163 10.03 -13.49 -10.50
N ILE A 164 8.80 -13.19 -10.07
CA ILE A 164 8.40 -11.79 -9.83
C ILE A 164 9.15 -11.21 -8.63
N ALA A 165 9.36 -11.96 -7.54
CA ALA A 165 10.13 -11.47 -6.39
C ALA A 165 11.57 -11.12 -6.76
N VAL A 166 12.26 -11.95 -7.55
CA VAL A 166 13.62 -11.67 -8.04
C VAL A 166 13.65 -10.39 -8.87
N ILE A 167 12.68 -10.19 -9.77
CA ILE A 167 12.59 -8.97 -10.59
C ILE A 167 12.34 -7.72 -9.74
N ILE A 168 11.43 -7.81 -8.76
CA ILE A 168 11.12 -6.72 -7.82
C ILE A 168 12.35 -6.34 -7.00
N ILE A 169 13.06 -7.33 -6.44
CA ILE A 169 14.30 -7.10 -5.68
C ILE A 169 15.35 -6.44 -6.58
N ALA A 170 15.53 -6.93 -7.81
CA ALA A 170 16.50 -6.38 -8.75
C ALA A 170 16.26 -4.89 -9.04
N TYR A 171 15.07 -4.49 -9.51
CA TYR A 171 14.84 -3.07 -9.83
C TYR A 171 14.86 -2.17 -8.57
N SER A 172 14.37 -2.68 -7.42
CA SER A 172 14.31 -1.91 -6.17
C SER A 172 15.70 -1.63 -5.58
N CYS A 173 16.59 -2.63 -5.59
CA CYS A 173 17.96 -2.47 -5.11
C CYS A 173 18.82 -1.63 -6.07
N MET A 174 18.58 -1.72 -7.39
CA MET A 174 19.38 -1.00 -8.38
C MET A 174 19.19 0.52 -8.32
N GLY A 175 17.95 1.01 -8.26
CA GLY A 175 17.66 2.44 -8.40
C GLY A 175 17.34 3.20 -7.11
N GLY A 176 17.37 2.52 -5.95
CA GLY A 176 17.09 3.11 -4.64
C GLY A 176 15.70 3.75 -4.50
N PHE A 177 15.54 4.61 -3.49
CA PHE A 177 14.25 5.25 -3.17
C PHE A 177 13.65 6.06 -4.33
N MET A 178 14.49 6.70 -5.17
CA MET A 178 13.99 7.40 -6.37
C MET A 178 13.30 6.45 -7.35
N SER A 179 13.92 5.31 -7.66
CA SER A 179 13.30 4.34 -8.56
C SER A 179 12.00 3.82 -7.98
N VAL A 180 12.00 3.45 -6.69
CA VAL A 180 10.81 2.94 -5.99
C VAL A 180 9.66 3.96 -6.11
N VAL A 181 9.89 5.23 -5.78
CA VAL A 181 8.84 6.26 -5.88
C VAL A 181 8.29 6.41 -7.31
N TRP A 182 9.13 6.33 -8.34
CA TRP A 182 8.66 6.40 -9.73
C TRP A 182 7.95 5.13 -10.22
N THR A 183 8.40 3.93 -9.83
CA THR A 183 7.68 2.69 -10.13
C THR A 183 6.33 2.64 -9.41
N ASP A 184 6.31 2.98 -8.12
CA ASP A 184 5.09 3.06 -7.31
C ASP A 184 4.10 4.08 -7.89
N THR A 185 4.59 5.23 -8.38
CA THR A 185 3.75 6.25 -9.02
C THR A 185 3.03 5.69 -10.24
N ILE A 186 3.72 5.00 -11.14
CA ILE A 186 3.10 4.37 -12.32
C ILE A 186 2.11 3.28 -11.91
N GLN A 187 2.45 2.46 -10.92
CA GLN A 187 1.56 1.44 -10.37
C GLN A 187 0.28 2.06 -9.81
N SER A 188 0.38 3.17 -9.07
CA SER A 188 -0.79 3.86 -8.51
C SER A 188 -1.76 4.39 -9.58
N PHE A 189 -1.25 4.86 -10.73
CA PHE A 189 -2.10 5.25 -11.87
C PHE A 189 -2.80 4.05 -12.49
N LEU A 190 -2.10 2.92 -12.68
CA LEU A 190 -2.71 1.68 -13.15
C LEU A 190 -3.81 1.20 -12.19
N MET A 191 -3.56 1.29 -10.87
CA MET A 191 -4.53 0.97 -9.83
C MET A 191 -5.74 1.90 -9.87
N LEU A 192 -5.56 3.22 -9.98
CA LEU A 192 -6.66 4.18 -10.12
C LEU A 192 -7.53 3.89 -11.34
N VAL A 193 -6.93 3.64 -12.49
CA VAL A 193 -7.65 3.26 -13.72
C VAL A 193 -8.44 1.97 -13.50
N SER A 194 -7.85 0.99 -12.81
CA SER A 194 -8.49 -0.29 -12.49
C SER A 194 -9.68 -0.10 -11.53
N PHE A 195 -9.55 0.75 -10.50
CA PHE A 195 -10.62 1.09 -9.57
C PHE A 195 -11.79 1.85 -10.21
N ILE A 196 -11.59 2.46 -11.39
CA ILE A 196 -12.68 3.08 -12.16
C ILE A 196 -13.30 2.06 -13.13
N ILE A 197 -12.48 1.36 -13.91
CA ILE A 197 -12.96 0.45 -14.98
C ILE A 197 -13.64 -0.78 -14.41
N VAL A 198 -13.08 -1.42 -13.38
CA VAL A 198 -13.59 -2.71 -12.86
C VAL A 198 -15.00 -2.57 -12.27
N PRO A 199 -15.32 -1.57 -11.42
CA PRO A 199 -16.69 -1.38 -10.95
C PRO A 199 -17.67 -1.03 -12.08
N ILE A 200 -17.27 -0.20 -13.06
CA ILE A 200 -18.13 0.13 -14.21
C ILE A 200 -18.48 -1.15 -15.00
N ALA A 201 -17.49 -1.98 -15.31
CA ALA A 201 -17.69 -3.26 -15.99
C ALA A 201 -18.59 -4.19 -15.18
N ALA A 202 -18.39 -4.28 -13.85
CA ALA A 202 -19.23 -5.08 -12.97
C ALA A 202 -20.69 -4.60 -12.94
N PHE A 203 -20.94 -3.29 -12.83
CA PHE A 203 -22.30 -2.73 -12.89
C PHE A 203 -22.97 -2.95 -14.25
N MET A 204 -22.22 -2.87 -15.34
CA MET A 204 -22.73 -3.19 -16.67
C MET A 204 -23.13 -4.66 -16.78
N GLU A 205 -22.30 -5.58 -16.27
CA GLU A 205 -22.58 -7.02 -16.32
C GLU A 205 -23.79 -7.41 -15.46
N ILE A 206 -23.86 -6.90 -14.22
CA ILE A 206 -25.02 -7.06 -13.33
C ILE A 206 -26.31 -6.58 -14.02
N LYS A 207 -26.26 -5.42 -14.67
CA LYS A 207 -27.40 -4.87 -15.42
C LYS A 207 -27.77 -5.73 -16.63
N ASN A 208 -26.79 -6.23 -17.38
CA ASN A 208 -27.02 -7.08 -18.56
C ASN A 208 -27.68 -8.42 -18.17
N GLN A 209 -27.31 -8.98 -17.02
CA GLN A 209 -27.91 -10.19 -16.47
C GLN A 209 -29.27 -9.95 -15.78
N GLY A 210 -29.72 -8.68 -15.67
CA GLY A 210 -30.96 -8.31 -15.00
C GLY A 210 -30.92 -8.49 -13.47
N LEU A 211 -29.74 -8.63 -12.88
CA LEU A 211 -29.56 -8.88 -11.45
C LEU A 211 -29.74 -7.59 -10.63
N SER A 212 -30.32 -7.74 -9.44
CA SER A 212 -30.55 -6.65 -8.50
C SER A 212 -29.61 -6.79 -7.31
N ILE A 213 -28.66 -5.84 -7.16
CA ILE A 213 -27.65 -5.86 -6.10
C ILE A 213 -28.30 -5.92 -4.71
N SER A 214 -29.35 -5.13 -4.47
CA SER A 214 -30.06 -5.14 -3.19
C SER A 214 -30.76 -6.47 -2.92
N THR A 215 -31.25 -7.15 -3.97
CA THR A 215 -31.88 -8.47 -3.85
C THR A 215 -30.84 -9.54 -3.53
N GLU A 216 -29.69 -9.55 -4.22
CA GLU A 216 -28.65 -10.55 -3.94
C GLU A 216 -27.97 -10.34 -2.58
N LEU A 217 -27.78 -9.08 -2.13
CA LEU A 217 -27.31 -8.81 -0.78
C LEU A 217 -28.32 -9.26 0.30
N ALA A 218 -29.62 -9.10 0.06
CA ALA A 218 -30.64 -9.62 0.96
C ALA A 218 -30.69 -11.16 0.96
N ASN A 219 -30.54 -11.80 -0.21
CA ASN A 219 -30.46 -13.26 -0.36
C ASN A 219 -29.26 -13.87 0.37
N MET A 220 -28.13 -13.15 0.44
CA MET A 220 -26.93 -13.56 1.18
C MET A 220 -27.19 -13.72 2.70
N GLY A 221 -28.19 -13.01 3.24
CA GLY A 221 -28.57 -13.09 4.64
C GLY A 221 -27.51 -12.51 5.59
N ASN A 222 -27.59 -12.89 6.88
CA ASN A 222 -26.67 -12.47 7.95
C ASN A 222 -26.46 -10.95 8.09
N GLY A 223 -27.38 -10.13 7.57
CA GLY A 223 -27.28 -8.67 7.56
C GLY A 223 -26.28 -8.12 6.54
N ALA A 224 -25.91 -8.87 5.49
CA ALA A 224 -25.00 -8.40 4.43
C ALA A 224 -25.53 -7.18 3.66
N ASP A 225 -26.85 -7.00 3.61
CA ASP A 225 -27.58 -5.82 3.10
C ASP A 225 -27.59 -4.63 4.07
N SER A 226 -27.12 -4.83 5.30
CA SER A 226 -27.09 -3.82 6.35
C SER A 226 -25.69 -3.22 6.50
N TRP A 227 -25.62 -1.89 6.47
CA TRP A 227 -24.43 -1.11 6.82
C TRP A 227 -23.85 -1.48 8.19
N VAL A 228 -24.64 -2.08 9.08
CA VAL A 228 -24.24 -2.47 10.44
C VAL A 228 -24.35 -3.98 10.71
N GLY A 229 -24.55 -4.81 9.67
CA GLY A 229 -24.68 -6.26 9.82
C GLY A 229 -25.89 -6.72 10.65
N GLY A 230 -26.91 -5.88 10.80
CA GLY A 230 -28.03 -6.13 11.72
C GLY A 230 -27.66 -6.14 13.22
N LEU A 231 -26.41 -5.79 13.57
CA LEU A 231 -25.92 -5.80 14.94
C LEU A 231 -26.49 -4.62 15.75
N ASN A 232 -26.70 -4.85 17.05
CA ASN A 232 -27.24 -3.86 17.97
C ASN A 232 -26.46 -3.82 19.30
N GLY A 233 -26.61 -2.71 20.04
CA GLY A 233 -26.03 -2.54 21.38
C GLY A 233 -24.51 -2.73 21.42
N ILE A 234 -24.02 -3.55 22.36
CA ILE A 234 -22.58 -3.79 22.56
C ILE A 234 -21.94 -4.45 21.33
N ALA A 235 -22.64 -5.35 20.62
CA ALA A 235 -22.12 -6.01 19.43
C ALA A 235 -21.88 -5.02 18.28
N LEU A 236 -22.77 -4.05 18.11
CA LEU A 236 -22.59 -2.94 17.17
C LEU A 236 -21.37 -2.08 17.54
N GLY A 237 -21.25 -1.71 18.82
CA GLY A 237 -20.11 -0.93 19.32
C GLY A 237 -18.77 -1.64 19.10
N ALA A 238 -18.71 -2.95 19.39
CA ALA A 238 -17.51 -3.75 19.19
C ALA A 238 -17.14 -3.91 17.70
N MET A 239 -18.13 -4.11 16.82
CA MET A 239 -17.92 -4.19 15.37
C MET A 239 -17.41 -2.87 14.80
N LEU A 240 -18.06 -1.74 15.13
CA LEU A 240 -17.64 -0.41 14.68
C LEU A 240 -16.25 -0.07 15.20
N PHE A 241 -15.96 -0.33 16.47
CA PHE A 241 -14.63 -0.12 17.04
C PHE A 241 -13.56 -0.95 16.31
N THR A 242 -13.83 -2.24 16.08
CA THR A 242 -12.88 -3.15 15.41
C THR A 242 -12.61 -2.69 13.97
N ASN A 243 -13.65 -2.40 13.19
CA ASN A 243 -13.51 -2.00 11.79
C ASN A 243 -12.91 -0.59 11.66
N LEU A 244 -13.32 0.37 12.49
CA LEU A 244 -12.73 1.71 12.49
C LEU A 244 -11.32 1.73 13.09
N SER A 245 -10.90 0.74 13.89
CA SER A 245 -9.53 0.70 14.44
C SER A 245 -8.43 0.63 13.37
N TRP A 246 -8.77 0.23 12.14
CA TRP A 246 -7.92 0.32 10.95
C TRP A 246 -7.42 1.75 10.68
N PHE A 247 -8.13 2.77 11.18
CA PHE A 247 -7.66 4.15 11.31
C PHE A 247 -6.23 4.23 11.88
N PHE A 248 -5.95 3.55 13.00
CA PHE A 248 -4.64 3.60 13.65
C PHE A 248 -3.55 2.88 12.84
N GLY A 249 -3.92 1.87 12.04
CA GLY A 249 -3.01 1.20 11.13
C GLY A 249 -2.51 2.11 10.00
N TRP A 250 -3.35 3.04 9.53
CA TRP A 250 -3.05 3.99 8.45
C TRP A 250 -2.67 5.40 8.94
N LEU A 251 -2.84 5.70 10.23
CA LEU A 251 -2.39 6.94 10.91
C LEU A 251 -0.85 7.00 11.10
N GLY A 252 -0.07 6.54 10.11
CA GLY A 252 1.39 6.57 10.18
C GLY A 252 2.05 5.51 11.08
N GLY A 253 1.31 4.46 11.48
CA GLY A 253 1.87 3.29 12.18
C GLY A 253 2.84 2.44 11.33
N GLN A 254 2.98 2.77 10.04
CA GLN A 254 3.81 2.05 9.07
C GLN A 254 5.10 2.86 8.75
N PRO A 255 6.30 2.39 9.17
CA PRO A 255 7.55 3.12 8.98
C PRO A 255 7.94 3.40 7.52
N GLN A 256 7.39 2.64 6.56
CA GLN A 256 7.61 2.80 5.12
C GLN A 256 6.70 3.85 4.45
N LEU A 257 5.61 4.28 5.11
CA LEU A 257 4.74 5.40 4.69
C LEU A 257 5.26 6.73 5.28
N SER A 258 5.84 6.67 6.49
CA SER A 258 7.05 7.47 6.80
C SER A 258 8.16 7.16 5.79
N SER A 259 9.30 7.85 5.77
CA SER A 259 10.17 7.95 4.58
C SER A 259 9.53 8.75 3.42
N ARG A 260 8.35 8.42 2.88
CA ARG A 260 7.66 9.26 1.87
C ARG A 260 7.35 10.66 2.42
N PHE A 261 6.78 10.76 3.62
CA PHE A 261 6.59 12.04 4.32
C PHE A 261 7.90 12.78 4.64
N MET A 262 9.00 12.04 4.85
CA MET A 262 10.30 12.58 5.22
C MET A 262 11.09 13.07 4.00
N ALA A 263 10.79 12.56 2.80
CA ALA A 263 11.39 12.92 1.52
C ALA A 263 10.77 14.17 0.86
N ILE A 264 9.69 14.73 1.43
CA ILE A 264 9.05 15.95 0.90
C ILE A 264 10.03 17.13 1.07
N ALA A 265 10.29 17.87 0.00
CA ALA A 265 11.24 18.98 0.04
C ALA A 265 10.62 20.27 0.60
N THR A 266 9.38 20.60 0.19
CA THR A 266 8.73 21.86 0.54
C THR A 266 7.28 21.73 1.03
N GLU A 267 6.82 22.68 1.85
CA GLU A 267 5.42 22.79 2.26
C GLU A 267 4.47 22.97 1.07
N LYS A 268 4.94 23.56 -0.05
CA LYS A 268 4.16 23.68 -1.29
C LYS A 268 3.87 22.29 -1.86
N GLU A 269 4.88 21.45 -1.99
CA GLU A 269 4.75 20.07 -2.47
C GLU A 269 3.94 19.19 -1.52
N ARG A 270 3.95 19.46 -0.21
CA ARG A 270 3.10 18.75 0.75
C ARG A 270 1.60 18.98 0.53
N ILE A 271 1.22 20.12 -0.07
CA ILE A 271 -0.17 20.56 -0.25
C ILE A 271 -0.65 20.35 -1.70
N THR A 272 0.28 20.13 -2.66
CA THR A 272 0.00 20.00 -4.10
C THR A 272 -0.07 18.54 -4.54
#